data_AF-N8Y5Z2-F1
#
_entry.id   AF-N8Y5Z2-F1
#
_cell.length_a   1.000
_cell.length_b   1.000
_cell.length_c   1.000
_cell.angle_alpha   90.00
_cell.angle_beta   90.00
_cell.angle_gamma   90.00
#
_symmetry.space_group_name_H-M   'P 1'
#
loop_
_entity.id
_entity.type
_entity.pdbx_description
1 polymer ?
#
loop_
_entity_poly.entity_id
_entity_poly.type
_entity_poly.pdbx_seq_one_letter_code
_entity_poly.pdbx_strand_id
1 'polypeptide(L)'
;MNFIFKTEDLKRMIEHWLNTPPNGYIGVSYGRNPKELINRPMDDDTADLLLSWMREDIPVLKQLDDNDLSIVSEELNFETKQFYIQIGQIVIPIKTEYTEALEV
;
A
#
# COMPACT_ATOMS: atom_id res chain seq x y z
N MET A 1 17.63 -7.65 -19.55
CA MET A 1 18.21 -7.36 -18.22
C MET A 1 17.31 -8.06 -17.21
N ASN A 2 17.80 -9.04 -16.44
CA ASN A 2 17.02 -9.60 -15.33
C ASN A 2 17.41 -8.84 -14.06
N PHE A 3 16.47 -8.12 -13.47
CA PHE A 3 16.65 -7.49 -12.17
C PHE A 3 16.20 -8.49 -11.10
N ILE A 4 17.08 -8.78 -10.14
CA ILE A 4 16.72 -9.57 -8.96
C ILE A 4 16.36 -8.57 -7.87
N PHE A 5 15.06 -8.44 -7.60
CA PHE A 5 14.57 -7.61 -6.50
C PHE A 5 14.59 -8.43 -5.20
N LYS A 6 15.10 -7.83 -4.12
CA LYS A 6 14.93 -8.36 -2.78
C LYS A 6 13.62 -7.82 -2.20
N THR A 7 13.10 -8.48 -1.17
CA THR A 7 11.87 -8.03 -0.49
C THR A 7 12.00 -6.62 0.07
N GLU A 8 13.19 -6.23 0.55
CA GLU A 8 13.47 -4.87 1.02
C GLU A 8 13.38 -3.82 -0.10
N ASP A 9 13.74 -4.19 -1.34
CA ASP A 9 13.60 -3.29 -2.49
C ASP A 9 12.12 -3.03 -2.78
N LEU A 10 11.28 -4.08 -2.76
CA LEU A 10 9.84 -3.97 -2.93
C LEU A 10 9.18 -3.12 -1.85
N LYS A 11 9.58 -3.33 -0.59
CA LYS A 11 9.14 -2.53 0.55
C LYS A 11 9.43 -1.05 0.32
N ARG A 12 10.67 -0.70 -0.04
CA ARG A 12 11.07 0.69 -0.30
C ARG A 12 10.31 1.32 -1.46
N MET A 13 10.01 0.56 -2.51
CA MET A 13 9.19 1.03 -3.63
C MET A 13 7.77 1.36 -3.19
N ILE A 14 7.16 0.52 -2.35
CA ILE A 14 5.80 0.74 -1.85
C ILE A 14 5.74 1.89 -0.85
N GLU A 15 6.71 1.97 0.08
CA GLU A 15 6.83 3.11 0.97
C GLU A 15 7.01 4.42 0.19
N HIS A 16 7.86 4.42 -0.84
CA HIS A 16 8.01 5.57 -1.73
C HIS A 16 6.69 5.93 -2.42
N TRP A 17 5.98 4.95 -2.97
CA TRP A 17 4.69 5.15 -3.62
C TRP A 17 3.62 5.72 -2.66
N LEU A 18 3.49 5.19 -1.45
CA LEU A 18 2.57 5.68 -0.42
C LEU A 18 2.84 7.13 -0.01
N ASN A 19 4.10 7.58 -0.10
CA ASN A 19 4.51 8.95 0.22
C ASN A 19 4.58 9.87 -1.00
N THR A 20 4.36 9.36 -2.22
CA THR A 20 4.40 10.17 -3.44
C THR A 20 3.02 10.80 -3.67
N PRO A 21 2.88 12.13 -3.66
CA PRO A 21 1.59 12.77 -3.90
C PRO A 21 1.13 12.59 -5.35
N PRO A 22 -0.19 12.70 -5.61
CA PRO A 22 -0.70 12.67 -6.97
C PRO A 22 -0.09 13.77 -7.84
N ASN A 23 0.27 13.43 -9.08
CA ASN A 23 0.97 14.32 -10.02
C ASN A 23 2.34 14.80 -9.52
N GLY A 24 2.99 14.06 -8.61
CA GLY A 24 4.34 14.39 -8.12
C GLY A 24 5.42 14.40 -9.21
N TYR A 25 5.15 13.76 -10.34
CA TYR A 25 6.01 13.73 -11.51
C TYR A 25 5.27 14.25 -12.75
N ILE A 26 5.90 15.19 -13.47
CA ILE A 26 5.29 15.82 -14.65
C ILE A 26 5.16 14.79 -15.79
N GLY A 27 3.95 14.67 -16.34
CA GLY A 27 3.69 13.84 -17.53
C GLY A 27 3.57 12.35 -17.28
N VAL A 28 3.49 11.91 -16.01
CA VAL A 28 3.26 10.51 -15.64
C VAL A 28 2.14 10.41 -14.60
N SER A 29 1.39 9.32 -14.64
CA SER A 29 0.30 9.03 -13.69
C SER A 29 0.78 8.44 -12.36
N TYR A 30 2.11 8.37 -12.15
CA TYR A 30 2.72 7.77 -10.97
C TYR A 30 2.55 8.66 -9.73
N GLY A 31 2.20 8.03 -8.62
CA GLY A 31 1.75 8.72 -7.42
C GLY A 31 0.25 8.91 -7.56
N ARG A 32 -0.51 8.09 -6.83
CA ARG A 32 -1.94 8.31 -6.60
C ARG A 32 -2.12 8.84 -5.19
N ASN A 33 -3.36 9.09 -4.78
CA ASN A 33 -3.66 9.45 -3.40
C ASN A 33 -4.33 8.26 -2.68
N PRO A 34 -3.58 7.27 -2.19
CA PRO A 34 -4.16 6.14 -1.45
C PRO A 34 -5.00 6.61 -0.25
N LYS A 35 -4.66 7.77 0.33
CA LYS A 35 -5.37 8.35 1.48
C LYS A 35 -6.86 8.61 1.17
N GLU A 36 -7.22 8.88 -0.08
CA GLU A 36 -8.62 9.06 -0.50
C GLU A 36 -9.44 7.77 -0.39
N LEU A 37 -8.80 6.61 -0.58
CA LEU A 37 -9.42 5.30 -0.41
C LEU A 37 -9.46 4.89 1.06
N ILE A 38 -8.40 5.20 1.80
CA ILE A 38 -8.23 4.81 3.21
C ILE A 38 -9.13 5.62 4.16
N ASN A 39 -9.46 6.87 3.83
CA ASN A 39 -10.37 7.71 4.64
C ASN A 39 -11.85 7.32 4.48
N ARG A 40 -12.15 6.27 3.72
CA ARG A 40 -13.49 5.66 3.60
C ARG A 40 -13.49 4.32 4.32
N PRO A 41 -14.65 3.81 4.76
CA PRO A 41 -14.75 2.43 5.23
C PRO A 41 -14.17 1.51 4.15
N MET A 42 -13.07 0.83 4.47
CA MET A 42 -12.43 -0.04 3.50
C MET A 42 -13.22 -1.35 3.40
N ASP A 43 -13.84 -1.56 2.25
CA ASP A 43 -14.44 -2.82 1.83
C ASP A 43 -13.51 -3.55 0.86
N ASP A 44 -13.90 -4.77 0.47
CA ASP A 44 -13.13 -5.60 -0.45
C ASP A 44 -12.88 -4.88 -1.79
N ASP A 45 -13.87 -4.14 -2.31
CA ASP A 45 -13.75 -3.35 -3.55
C ASP A 45 -12.68 -2.26 -3.44
N THR A 46 -12.57 -1.61 -2.28
CA THR A 46 -11.57 -0.57 -2.02
C THR A 46 -10.16 -1.17 -1.90
N ALA A 47 -10.02 -2.35 -1.29
CA ALA A 47 -8.76 -3.07 -1.19
C ALA A 47 -8.27 -3.53 -2.57
N ASP A 48 -9.16 -4.07 -3.41
CA ASP A 48 -8.84 -4.47 -4.78
C ASP A 48 -8.44 -3.28 -5.66
N LEU A 49 -9.12 -2.14 -5.49
CA LEU A 49 -8.77 -0.91 -6.20
C LEU A 49 -7.36 -0.42 -5.80
N LEU A 50 -7.03 -0.47 -4.51
CA LEU A 50 -5.69 -0.11 -4.02
C LEU A 50 -4.61 -1.02 -4.62
N LEU A 51 -4.83 -2.34 -4.62
CA LEU A 51 -3.92 -3.32 -5.23
C LEU A 51 -3.76 -3.10 -6.73
N SER A 52 -4.86 -2.79 -7.43
CA SER A 52 -4.85 -2.43 -8.86
C SER A 52 -3.97 -1.22 -9.14
N TRP A 53 -4.12 -0.16 -8.33
CA TRP A 53 -3.30 1.05 -8.43
C TRP A 53 -1.82 0.77 -8.19
N MET A 54 -1.49 0.00 -7.16
CA MET A 54 -0.11 -0.39 -6.87
C MET A 54 0.51 -1.19 -8.02
N ARG A 55 -0.23 -2.13 -8.61
CA ARG A 55 0.24 -2.92 -9.75
C ARG A 55 0.44 -2.08 -11.01
N GLU A 56 -0.36 -1.04 -11.21
CA GLU A 56 -0.22 -0.11 -12.34
C GLU A 56 1.07 0.73 -12.20
N ASP A 57 1.26 1.34 -11.03
CA ASP A 57 2.35 2.27 -10.78
C ASP A 57 3.69 1.57 -10.47
N ILE A 58 3.65 0.35 -9.92
CA ILE A 58 4.82 -0.46 -9.58
C ILE A 58 4.77 -1.79 -10.38
N PRO A 59 5.24 -1.81 -11.64
CA PRO A 59 5.06 -2.96 -12.55
C PRO A 59 5.65 -4.28 -12.05
N VAL A 60 6.65 -4.25 -11.16
CA VAL A 60 7.22 -5.47 -10.57
C VAL A 60 6.19 -6.24 -9.73
N LEU A 61 5.20 -5.54 -9.14
CA LEU A 61 4.14 -6.16 -8.36
C LEU A 61 3.14 -6.96 -9.21
N LYS A 62 3.10 -6.75 -10.54
CA LYS A 62 2.23 -7.54 -11.45
C LYS A 62 2.62 -9.01 -11.52
N GLN A 63 3.83 -9.36 -11.08
CA GLN A 63 4.34 -10.73 -11.06
C GLN A 63 3.96 -11.48 -9.77
N LEU A 64 3.50 -10.75 -8.75
CA LEU A 64 3.07 -11.33 -7.48
C LEU A 64 1.60 -11.75 -7.59
N ASP A 65 1.32 -12.96 -7.11
CA ASP A 65 -0.04 -13.45 -6.97
C ASP A 65 -0.67 -12.90 -5.67
N ASP A 66 -1.93 -13.26 -5.41
CA ASP A 66 -2.65 -12.79 -4.22
C ASP A 66 -2.19 -13.46 -2.92
N ASN A 67 -1.38 -14.53 -2.99
CA ASN A 67 -0.72 -15.10 -1.81
C ASN A 67 0.48 -14.25 -1.39
N ASP A 68 1.20 -13.71 -2.38
CA ASP A 68 2.41 -12.93 -2.19
C ASP A 68 2.15 -11.44 -2.01
N LEU A 69 1.01 -10.89 -2.47
CA LEU A 69 0.62 -9.49 -2.28
C LEU A 69 -0.86 -9.38 -1.93
N SER A 70 -1.16 -8.89 -0.72
CA SER A 70 -2.53 -8.70 -0.26
C SER A 70 -2.66 -7.51 0.69
N ILE A 71 -3.89 -7.09 0.95
CA ILE A 71 -4.20 -6.11 1.99
C ILE A 71 -4.82 -6.86 3.17
N VAL A 72 -4.25 -6.68 4.36
CA VAL A 72 -4.72 -7.30 5.60
C VAL A 72 -5.07 -6.22 6.61
N SER A 73 -5.92 -6.55 7.58
CA SER A 73 -6.34 -5.63 8.63
C SER A 73 -6.26 -6.26 10.00
N GLU A 74 -5.92 -5.46 10.99
CA GLU A 74 -6.00 -5.79 12.41
C GLU A 74 -6.98 -4.86 13.12
N GLU A 75 -7.81 -5.41 14.00
CA GLU A 75 -8.68 -4.64 14.89
C GLU A 75 -7.86 -4.17 16.09
N LEU A 76 -7.47 -2.89 16.12
CA LEU A 76 -6.75 -2.31 17.25
C LEU A 76 -7.66 -2.09 18.46
N ASN A 77 -8.92 -1.74 18.20
CA ASN A 77 -9.98 -1.63 19.20
C ASN A 77 -11.35 -1.76 18.50
N PHE A 78 -12.43 -1.68 19.28
CA PHE A 78 -13.80 -1.81 18.76
C PHE A 78 -14.17 -0.81 17.65
N GLU A 79 -13.50 0.34 17.59
CA GLU A 79 -13.81 1.42 16.64
C GLU A 79 -12.69 1.67 15.62
N THR A 80 -11.54 1.00 15.75
CA THR A 80 -10.34 1.28 14.95
C THR A 80 -9.78 0.02 14.30
N LYS A 81 -9.71 0.05 12.96
CA LYS A 81 -9.02 -0.95 12.15
C LYS A 81 -7.76 -0.35 11.55
N GLN A 82 -6.66 -1.08 11.65
CA GLN A 82 -5.40 -0.74 11.01
C GLN A 82 -5.19 -1.65 9.81
N PHE A 83 -4.91 -1.06 8.65
CA PHE A 83 -4.65 -1.80 7.42
C PHE A 83 -3.15 -1.89 7.13
N TYR A 84 -2.75 -2.99 6.50
CA TYR A 84 -1.38 -3.31 6.15
C TYR A 84 -1.33 -3.87 4.73
N ILE A 85 -0.27 -3.51 3.99
CA ILE A 85 0.11 -4.18 2.76
C ILE A 85 0.99 -5.35 3.14
N GLN A 86 0.56 -6.57 2.87
CA GLN A 86 1.35 -7.78 3.08
C GLN A 86 2.08 -8.16 1.79
N ILE A 87 3.39 -8.43 1.90
CA ILE A 87 4.22 -8.95 0.81
C ILE A 87 5.01 -10.16 1.33
N GLY A 88 4.61 -11.36 0.93
CA GLY A 88 5.13 -12.60 1.51
C GLY A 88 5.01 -12.59 3.05
N GLN A 89 6.14 -12.42 3.74
CA GLN A 89 6.20 -12.35 5.22
C GLN A 89 6.33 -10.92 5.79
N ILE A 90 6.46 -9.90 4.94
CA ILE A 90 6.59 -8.51 5.38
C ILE A 90 5.22 -7.86 5.39
N VAL A 91 4.91 -7.13 6.47
CA VAL A 91 3.73 -6.26 6.56
C VAL A 91 4.16 -4.81 6.63
N ILE A 92 3.57 -3.98 5.78
CA ILE A 92 3.85 -2.55 5.69
C ILE A 92 2.60 -1.81 6.16
N PRO A 93 2.66 -1.05 7.27
CA PRO A 93 1.51 -0.34 7.78
C PRO A 93 1.09 0.77 6.81
N ILE A 94 -0.19 0.83 6.53
CA ILE A 94 -0.78 1.93 5.78
C ILE A 94 -1.11 3.03 6.79
N LYS A 95 -0.33 4.12 6.79
CA LYS A 95 -0.58 5.25 7.72
C LYS A 95 -1.96 5.84 7.43
N THR A 96 -2.87 5.68 8.39
CA THR A 96 -4.11 6.44 8.46
C THR A 96 -3.86 7.60 9.43
N GLU A 97 -4.59 8.71 9.32
CA GLU A 97 -4.38 9.88 10.20
C GLU A 97 -4.61 9.57 11.70
N TYR A 98 -5.15 8.38 12.01
CA TYR A 98 -5.36 7.89 13.38
C TYR A 98 -4.12 7.22 14.00
N THR A 99 -3.06 6.94 13.24
CA THR A 99 -1.85 6.27 13.75
C THR A 99 -0.90 7.21 14.51
N GLU A 100 -1.13 8.53 14.50
CA GLU A 100 -0.26 9.53 15.16
C GLU A 100 -0.45 9.67 16.68
N ALA A 101 -1.39 8.93 17.28
CA ALA A 101 -1.78 9.13 18.69
C ALA A 101 -1.16 8.17 19.72
N LEU A 102 -0.24 7.27 19.35
CA LEU A 102 0.27 6.23 20.26
C LEU A 102 1.80 6.17 20.44
N GLU A 103 2.52 7.27 20.24
CA GLU A 103 3.88 7.39 20.79
C GLU A 103 3.81 8.07 22.17
N VAL A 104 3.86 7.24 23.23
CA VAL A 104 4.23 7.63 24.61
C VAL A 104 5.69 7.31 24.86
#